data_AF-A0A5N7XZI8-F1
#
_entry.id   AF-A0A5N7XZI8-F1
#
_cell.length_a   1.000
_cell.length_b   1.000
_cell.length_c   1.000
_cell.angle_alpha   90.00
_cell.angle_beta   90.00
_cell.angle_gamma   90.00
#
_symmetry.space_group_name_H-M   'P 1'
#
loop_
_entity.id
_entity.type
_entity.pdbx_description
1 polymer ?
#
loop_
_entity_poly.entity_id
_entity_poly.type
_entity_poly.pdbx_seq_one_letter_code
_entity_poly.pdbx_strand_id
1 'polypeptide(L)' 'MAKLIGQAVQDGRFLGSEWCVQKPEGPWAACDAYSLRRQEWIEAAAKHMSAQYYIKFAIGKTGLLLFLASCHLSGS' A
#
# COMPACT_ATOMS: atom_id res chain seq x y z
N MET A 1 -1.26 -10.00 1.92
CA MET A 1 -0.22 -8.96 2.02
C MET A 1 0.79 -9.06 0.88
N ALA A 2 1.54 -10.17 0.74
CA ALA A 2 2.53 -10.34 -0.35
C ALA A 2 1.98 -10.11 -1.76
N LYS A 3 0.75 -10.59 -2.05
CA LYS A 3 0.09 -10.38 -3.34
C LYS A 3 -0.14 -8.89 -3.66
N LEU A 4 -0.58 -8.10 -2.68
CA LEU A 4 -0.87 -6.67 -2.89
C LEU A 4 0.42 -5.88 -3.17
N ILE A 5 1.50 -6.20 -2.45
CA ILE A 5 2.83 -5.60 -2.70
C ILE A 5 3.34 -5.98 -4.08
N GLY A 6 3.26 -7.27 -4.44
CA GLY A 6 3.65 -7.74 -5.77
C GLY A 6 2.92 -7.01 -6.89
N GLN A 7 1.59 -6.88 -6.77
CA GLN A 7 0.79 -6.12 -7.74
C GLN A 7 1.12 -4.63 -7.74
N ALA A 8 1.41 -4.03 -6.59
CA ALA A 8 1.79 -2.62 -6.54
C ALA A 8 3.13 -2.35 -7.23
N VAL A 9 4.09 -3.27 -7.09
CA VAL A 9 5.39 -3.19 -7.75
C VAL A 9 5.29 -3.47 -9.26
N GLN A 10 4.43 -4.41 -9.66
CA GLN A 10 4.30 -4.84 -11.06
C GLN A 10 3.38 -3.93 -11.88
N ASP A 11 2.21 -3.60 -11.34
CA ASP A 11 1.11 -2.94 -12.06
C ASP A 11 0.76 -1.56 -11.49
N GLY A 12 1.31 -1.23 -10.31
CA GLY A 12 1.08 0.05 -9.65
C GLY A 12 1.98 1.15 -10.18
N ARG A 13 1.87 2.32 -9.55
CA ARG A 13 2.69 3.49 -9.81
C ARG A 13 3.60 3.74 -8.61
N PHE A 14 4.91 3.73 -8.83
CA PHE A 14 5.87 4.21 -7.85
C PHE A 14 5.67 5.72 -7.61
N LEU A 15 5.56 6.09 -6.34
CA LEU A 15 5.35 7.47 -5.90
C LEU A 15 6.63 8.11 -5.34
N GLY A 16 7.60 7.30 -4.93
CA GLY A 16 8.87 7.76 -4.38
C GLY A 16 9.33 6.94 -3.18
N SER A 17 10.57 7.17 -2.77
CA SER A 17 11.13 6.62 -1.52
C SER A 17 11.06 7.67 -0.42
N GLU A 18 10.68 7.27 0.79
CA GLU A 18 10.47 8.17 1.92
C GLU A 18 10.88 7.55 3.24
N TRP A 19 11.30 8.40 4.18
CA TRP A 19 11.57 7.98 5.55
C TRP A 19 10.27 7.97 6.36
N CYS A 20 9.94 6.82 6.94
CA CYS A 20 8.75 6.63 7.77
C CYS A 20 9.12 6.32 9.21
N VAL A 21 8.33 6.84 10.15
CA VAL A 21 8.39 6.42 11.56
C VAL A 21 7.10 5.66 11.88
N GLN A 22 7.20 4.43 12.38
CA GLN A 22 6.01 3.60 12.64
C GLN A 22 5.13 4.11 13.79
N LYS A 23 5.73 4.80 14.76
CA LYS A 23 5.08 5.39 15.93
C LYS A 23 5.89 6.60 16.39
N PRO A 24 5.31 7.56 17.13
CA PRO A 24 6.11 8.61 17.76
C PRO A 24 7.33 8.01 18.49
N GLU A 25 8.51 8.57 18.26
CA GLU A 25 9.80 8.12 18.83
C GLU A 25 10.25 6.69 18.42
N GLY A 26 9.62 6.10 17.41
CA GLY A 26 10.00 4.80 16.86
C GLY A 26 11.24 4.86 15.93
N PRO A 27 11.73 3.69 15.49
CA PRO A 27 12.79 3.64 14.49
C PRO A 27 12.32 4.19 13.14
N TRP A 28 13.24 4.85 12.44
CA TRP A 28 13.05 5.27 11.05
C TRP A 28 13.26 4.10 10.10
N ALA A 29 12.38 3.98 9.11
CA ALA A 29 12.46 3.01 8.04
C ALA A 29 12.47 3.73 6.69
N ALA A 30 13.40 3.34 5.80
CA ALA A 30 13.36 3.75 4.41
C ALA A 30 12.30 2.88 3.70
N CYS A 31 11.21 3.51 3.27
CA CYS A 31 10.10 2.86 2.60
C CYS A 31 10.02 3.28 1.14
N ASP A 32 9.50 2.40 0.30
CA ASP A 32 9.04 2.76 -1.03
C ASP A 32 7.51 2.88 -1.04
N ALA A 33 7.01 3.95 -1.66
CA ALA A 33 5.60 4.25 -1.78
C ALA A 33 5.07 3.94 -3.18
N TYR A 34 3.91 3.29 -3.24
CA TYR A 34 3.22 2.94 -4.48
C TYR A 34 1.74 3.29 -4.38
N SER A 35 1.12 3.60 -5.52
CA SER A 35 -0.34 3.62 -5.67
C SER A 35 -0.81 2.52 -6.62
N LEU A 36 -1.93 1.88 -6.30
CA LEU A 36 -2.48 0.78 -7.09
C LEU A 36 -4.01 0.91 -7.17
N ARG A 37 -4.54 0.95 -8.38
CA ARG A 37 -5.99 0.99 -8.61
C ARG A 37 -6.51 -0.42 -8.90
N ARG A 38 -7.57 -0.85 -8.21
CA ARG A 38 -8.19 -2.17 -8.37
C ARG A 38 -9.70 -2.06 -8.50
N GLN A 39 -10.32 -2.99 -9.23
CA GLN A 39 -11.77 -3.21 -9.14
C GLN A 39 -12.02 -4.19 -8.01
N GLU A 40 -12.70 -3.75 -6.97
CA GLU A 40 -13.01 -4.54 -5.77
C GLU A 40 -14.51 -4.75 -5.68
N TRP A 41 -14.94 -5.96 -5.31
CA TRP A 41 -16.34 -6.19 -4.97
C TRP A 41 -16.65 -5.54 -3.63
N ILE A 42 -17.65 -4.66 -3.58
CA ILE A 42 -18.08 -3.98 -2.37
C ILE A 42 -19.41 -4.57 -1.92
N GLU A 43 -19.37 -5.40 -0.87
CA GLU A 43 -20.54 -6.12 -0.36
C GLU A 43 -21.70 -5.16 -0.03
N ALA A 44 -21.40 -4.03 0.63
CA ALA A 44 -22.40 -3.04 1.01
C ALA A 44 -23.12 -2.37 -0.18
N ALA A 45 -22.49 -2.37 -1.36
CA ALA A 45 -23.04 -1.79 -2.58
C ALA A 45 -23.48 -2.86 -3.61
N ALA A 46 -23.24 -4.14 -3.32
CA ALA A 46 -23.47 -5.28 -4.20
C ALA A 46 -22.96 -5.08 -5.65
N LYS A 47 -21.79 -4.45 -5.80
CA LYS A 47 -21.18 -4.19 -7.12
C LYS A 47 -19.65 -4.08 -7.03
N HIS A 48 -18.99 -4.22 -8.18
CA HIS A 48 -17.60 -3.83 -8.30
C HIS A 48 -17.44 -2.31 -8.30
N MET A 49 -16.49 -1.81 -7.53
CA MET A 49 -16.13 -0.40 -7.48
C MET A 49 -14.61 -0.25 -7.58
N SER A 50 -14.21 0.89 -8.15
CA SER A 50 -12.81 1.26 -8.22
C SER A 50 -12.30 1.65 -6.83
N ALA A 51 -11.26 0.96 -6.37
CA ALA A 51 -10.55 1.20 -5.12
C ALA A 51 -9.12 1.66 -5.43
N GLN A 52 -8.70 2.74 -4.77
CA GLN A 52 -7.34 3.25 -4.84
C GLN A 52 -6.60 2.87 -3.56
N TYR A 53 -5.55 2.06 -3.73
CA TYR A 53 -4.62 1.70 -2.66
C TYR A 53 -3.41 2.63 -2.69
N TYR A 54 -2.92 2.99 -1.50
CA TYR A 54 -1.61 3.59 -1.28
C TYR A 54 -0.84 2.69 -0.33
N ILE A 55 0.34 2.27 -0.76
CA ILE A 55 1.11 1.21 -0.11
C ILE A 55 2.50 1.76 0.16
N LYS A 56 2.98 1.61 1.40
CA LYS A 56 4.36 1.90 1.80
C LYS A 56 4.93 0.64 2.42
N PHE A 57 6.11 0.22 1.98
CA PHE A 57 6.78 -0.93 2.62
C PHE A 57 8.29 -0.78 2.67
N ALA A 58 8.89 -1.44 3.65
CA ALA A 58 10.33 -1.53 3.85
C ALA A 58 10.72 -2.95 4.25
N ILE A 59 11.90 -3.40 3.83
CA ILE A 59 12.46 -4.69 4.22
C ILE A 59 13.66 -4.43 5.14
N GLY A 60 13.53 -4.85 6.40
CA GLY A 60 14.62 -4.78 7.38
C GLY A 60 15.74 -5.77 7.05
N LYS A 61 16.93 -5.56 7.63
CA LYS A 61 18.11 -6.43 7.42
C LYS A 61 17.89 -7.90 7.77
N THR A 62 16.93 -8.19 8.66
CA THR A 62 16.54 -9.55 9.06
C THR A 62 15.47 -10.17 8.15
N GLY A 63 15.05 -9.48 7.09
CA GLY A 63 13.94 -9.86 6.23
C GLY A 63 12.55 -9.49 6.76
N LEU A 64 12.47 -8.84 7.94
CA LEU A 64 11.19 -8.38 8.49
C LEU A 64 10.62 -7.26 7.61
N LEU A 65 9.37 -7.45 7.17
CA LEU A 65 8.65 -6.50 6.34
C LEU A 65 7.86 -5.52 7.22
N LEU A 66 8.11 -4.22 7.04
CA LEU A 66 7.21 -3.17 7.50
C LEU A 66 6.26 -2.83 6.36
N PHE A 67 4.95 -2.84 6.63
CA PHE A 67 3.93 -2.64 5.62
C PHE A 67 2.83 -1.73 6.17
N LEU A 68 2.52 -0.68 5.40
CA LEU A 68 1.40 0.22 5.63
C LEU A 68 0.60 0.32 4.34
N ALA A 69 -0.72 0.21 4.45
CA ALA A 69 -1.62 0.45 3.33
C ALA A 69 -2.85 1.23 3.77
N SER A 70 -3.28 2.16 2.91
CA SER A 70 -4.60 2.76 2.96
C SER A 70 -5.39 2.42 1.69
N CYS A 71 -6.71 2.45 1.80
CA CYS A 71 -7.61 2.20 0.69
C CYS A 71 -8.72 3.25 0.70
N HIS A 72 -8.95 3.86 -0.47
CA HIS A 72 -10.01 4.83 -0.68
C HIS A 72 -10.88 4.35 -1.83
N LEU A 73 -12.18 4.20 -1.60
CA LEU A 73 -13.13 3.97 -2.67
C LEU A 73 -13.24 5.26 -3.48
N SER A 74 -12.93 5.20 -4.76
CA SER A 74 -13.25 6.28 -5.69
C SER A 74 -14.70 6.06 -6.15
N GLY A 75 -15.63 6.82 -5.57
CA GLY A 75 -16.99 6.89 -6.08
C GLY A 75 -17.00 7.63 -7.42
N SER A 76 -17.56 7.00 -8.45
CA SER A 76 -18.13 7.69 -9.61
C SER A 76 -19.52 8.17 -9.27
#